data_AF-A0A8H3HZ55-F1
#
_entry.id   AF-A0A8H3HZ55-F1
#
_cell.length_a   1.000
_cell.length_b   1.000
_cell.length_c   1.000
_cell.angle_alpha   90.00
_cell.angle_beta   90.00
_cell.angle_gamma   90.00
#
_symmetry.space_group_name_H-M   'P 1'
#
loop_
_entity.id
_entity.type
_entity.pdbx_description
1 polymer ?
#
loop_
_entity_poly.entity_id
_entity_poly.type
_entity_poly.pdbx_seq_one_letter_code
_entity_poly.pdbx_strand_id
1 'polypeptide(L)'
;GPCTIRNVWFEDVCEDAITIRQSSGTTTITGGGARNASDKVVQHNGGGIVKIDSYCVQNFGKLYRSCGNCKTQVKREVQISNVIARNGKLLAGVNSNFGDVATINTKTNSYTSVTSICDTFRGNNNGNEPPALTKNQSNANCKF
;
A
#
# COMPACT_ATOMS: atom_id res chain seq x y z
N GLY A 1 10.91 12.62 -8.99
CA GLY A 1 10.15 11.90 -10.04
C GLY A 1 9.90 10.48 -9.59
N PRO A 2 9.50 9.57 -10.49
CA PRO A 2 9.42 8.15 -10.19
C PRO A 2 10.78 7.54 -9.87
N CYS A 3 10.79 6.49 -9.04
CA CYS A 3 12.00 5.83 -8.58
C CYS A 3 11.92 4.30 -8.79
N THR A 4 13.07 3.64 -8.72
CA THR A 4 13.14 2.18 -8.61
C THR A 4 13.87 1.80 -7.33
N ILE A 5 13.24 0.96 -6.52
CA ILE A 5 13.81 0.38 -5.30
C ILE A 5 13.92 -1.12 -5.57
N ARG A 6 15.16 -1.63 -5.58
CA ARG A 6 15.43 -3.00 -6.00
C ARG A 6 16.28 -3.73 -4.97
N ASN A 7 15.80 -4.89 -4.52
CA ASN A 7 16.51 -5.77 -3.58
C ASN A 7 16.96 -5.09 -2.28
N VAL A 8 16.11 -4.21 -1.74
CA VAL A 8 16.37 -3.51 -0.47
C VAL A 8 15.65 -4.21 0.68
N TRP A 9 16.34 -4.39 1.81
CA TRP A 9 15.80 -5.04 3.00
C TRP A 9 15.74 -4.05 4.18
N PHE A 10 14.57 -3.97 4.80
CA PHE A 10 14.32 -3.23 6.02
C PHE A 10 14.08 -4.23 7.16
N GLU A 11 15.11 -4.46 7.97
CA GLU A 11 15.09 -5.49 9.02
C GLU A 11 14.19 -5.12 10.20
N ASP A 12 14.04 -3.82 10.47
CA ASP A 12 13.14 -3.28 11.48
C ASP A 12 12.68 -1.88 11.06
N VAL A 13 11.37 -1.71 10.91
CA VAL A 13 10.79 -0.46 10.38
C VAL A 13 10.35 0.43 11.54
N CYS A 14 10.95 1.62 11.64
CA CYS A 14 10.65 2.59 12.69
C CYS A 14 9.25 3.22 12.53
N GLU A 15 9.02 3.99 11.46
CA GLU A 15 7.73 4.64 11.17
C GLU A 15 7.13 4.08 9.87
N ASP A 16 7.74 4.43 8.74
CA ASP A 16 7.48 3.86 7.41
C ASP A 16 8.81 3.38 6.80
N ALA A 17 8.79 2.33 5.97
CA ALA A 17 9.98 1.88 5.24
C ALA A 17 10.25 2.75 4.00
N ILE A 18 9.18 3.06 3.26
CA ILE A 18 9.25 3.75 1.96
C ILE A 18 8.14 4.80 1.89
N THR A 19 8.51 6.06 1.69
CA THR A 19 7.55 7.15 1.41
C THR A 19 7.65 7.61 -0.05
N ILE A 20 6.56 7.43 -0.81
CA ILE A 20 6.46 7.85 -2.21
C ILE A 20 5.88 9.27 -2.31
N ARG A 21 6.65 10.18 -2.91
CA ARG A 21 6.28 11.60 -3.09
C ARG A 21 6.32 12.08 -4.55
N GLN A 22 6.43 11.17 -5.52
CA GLN A 22 6.38 11.53 -6.94
C GLN A 22 5.04 12.23 -7.27
N SER A 23 5.00 13.17 -8.22
CA SER A 23 3.73 13.81 -8.62
C SER A 23 2.92 12.97 -9.61
N SER A 24 3.61 12.23 -10.49
CA SER A 24 3.03 11.37 -11.52
C SER A 24 4.04 10.27 -11.91
N GLY A 25 3.66 9.40 -12.84
CA GLY A 25 4.49 8.31 -13.34
C GLY A 25 4.38 7.03 -12.48
N THR A 26 5.37 6.15 -12.61
CA THR A 26 5.37 4.82 -11.95
C THR A 26 6.64 4.60 -11.14
N THR A 27 6.52 4.51 -9.81
CA THR A 27 7.59 3.98 -8.96
C THR A 27 7.46 2.46 -8.89
N THR A 28 8.61 1.77 -8.96
CA THR A 28 8.66 0.31 -8.86
C THR A 28 9.47 -0.10 -7.64
N ILE A 29 8.90 -0.99 -6.82
CA ILE A 29 9.53 -1.67 -5.70
C ILE A 29 9.59 -3.15 -6.10
N THR A 30 10.79 -3.68 -6.32
CA THR A 30 10.98 -5.05 -6.81
C THR A 30 12.04 -5.80 -6.03
N GLY A 31 11.69 -7.00 -5.53
CA GLY A 31 12.60 -7.75 -4.67
C GLY A 31 12.79 -7.10 -3.29
N GLY A 32 13.45 -7.82 -2.39
CA GLY A 32 13.71 -7.33 -1.03
C GLY A 32 12.53 -7.57 -0.07
N GLY A 33 12.52 -6.83 1.03
CA GLY A 33 11.49 -7.02 2.04
C GLY A 33 11.54 -6.08 3.23
N ALA A 34 10.50 -6.12 4.05
CA ALA A 34 10.39 -5.36 5.29
C ALA A 34 9.86 -6.21 6.45
N ARG A 35 10.33 -5.92 7.67
CA ARG A 35 9.86 -6.56 8.90
C ARG A 35 9.49 -5.53 9.96
N ASN A 36 8.59 -5.93 10.86
CA ASN A 36 8.24 -5.21 12.09
C ASN A 36 7.70 -3.77 11.88
N ALA A 37 7.00 -3.53 10.77
CA ALA A 37 6.38 -2.23 10.49
C ALA A 37 5.05 -2.08 11.25
N SER A 38 5.08 -1.43 12.41
CA SER A 38 3.89 -1.28 13.28
C SER A 38 2.68 -0.69 12.57
N ASP A 39 2.88 0.36 11.75
CA ASP A 39 1.79 0.99 10.99
C ASP A 39 1.87 0.69 9.48
N LYS A 40 2.85 1.23 8.74
CA LYS A 40 2.86 1.09 7.27
C LYS A 40 4.27 0.78 6.75
N VAL A 41 4.34 0.04 5.64
CA VAL A 41 5.59 -0.21 4.93
C VAL A 41 5.77 0.81 3.81
N VAL A 42 4.77 0.93 2.93
CA VAL A 42 4.77 1.87 1.80
C VAL A 42 3.69 2.93 2.00
N GLN A 43 4.13 4.16 2.30
CA GLN A 43 3.28 5.35 2.40
C GLN A 43 3.29 6.11 1.07
N HIS A 44 2.14 6.23 0.41
CA HIS A 44 2.02 6.95 -0.86
C HIS A 44 1.36 8.33 -0.65
N ASN A 45 2.20 9.38 -0.58
CA ASN A 45 1.77 10.77 -0.40
C ASN A 45 1.61 11.50 -1.74
N GLY A 46 2.42 11.12 -2.73
CA GLY A 46 2.42 11.66 -4.10
C GLY A 46 1.26 11.17 -4.97
N GLY A 47 1.37 11.34 -6.29
CA GLY A 47 0.42 10.83 -7.28
C GLY A 47 1.03 9.74 -8.17
N GLY A 48 0.19 9.18 -9.05
CA GLY A 48 0.60 8.16 -10.00
C GLY A 48 0.52 6.74 -9.44
N ILE A 49 1.40 5.87 -9.92
CA ILE A 49 1.35 4.43 -9.70
C ILE A 49 2.55 3.98 -8.86
N VAL A 50 2.30 3.07 -7.92
CA VAL A 50 3.33 2.26 -7.24
C VAL A 50 3.16 0.80 -7.64
N LYS A 51 4.18 0.19 -8.22
CA LYS A 51 4.24 -1.25 -8.46
C LYS A 51 5.04 -1.91 -7.37
N ILE A 52 4.46 -2.88 -6.67
CA ILE A 52 5.12 -3.69 -5.65
C ILE A 52 5.14 -5.12 -6.17
N ASP A 53 6.33 -5.60 -6.52
CA ASP A 53 6.52 -6.91 -7.13
C ASP A 53 7.60 -7.71 -6.41
N SER A 54 7.40 -9.02 -6.25
CA SER A 54 8.44 -9.92 -5.73
C SER A 54 8.96 -9.50 -4.33
N TYR A 55 8.09 -8.96 -3.48
CA TYR A 55 8.46 -8.35 -2.19
C TYR A 55 8.03 -9.23 -1.00
N CYS A 56 8.87 -9.32 0.03
CA CYS A 56 8.55 -10.04 1.27
C CYS A 56 8.18 -9.06 2.39
N VAL A 57 7.06 -9.30 3.08
CA VAL A 57 6.68 -8.49 4.24
C VAL A 57 6.23 -9.37 5.40
N GLN A 58 6.72 -9.08 6.60
CA GLN A 58 6.38 -9.85 7.81
C GLN A 58 6.16 -8.92 9.01
N ASN A 59 5.18 -9.25 9.86
CA ASN A 59 4.85 -8.50 11.08
C ASN A 59 4.57 -7.03 10.76
N PHE A 60 3.44 -6.75 10.12
CA PHE A 60 3.17 -5.43 9.57
C PHE A 60 1.73 -4.96 9.82
N GLY A 61 1.56 -3.66 10.00
CA GLY A 61 0.24 -3.03 9.98
C GLY A 61 -0.33 -3.06 8.56
N LYS A 62 0.27 -2.29 7.65
CA LYS A 62 -0.19 -2.13 6.26
C LYS A 62 0.97 -2.22 5.28
N LEU A 63 0.88 -3.04 4.24
CA LEU A 63 1.93 -3.05 3.21
C LEU A 63 1.89 -1.75 2.39
N TYR A 64 0.73 -1.35 1.89
CA TYR A 64 0.53 -0.12 1.14
C TYR A 64 -0.63 0.72 1.70
N ARG A 65 -0.41 2.03 1.82
CA ARG A 65 -1.46 2.99 2.14
C ARG A 65 -1.36 4.23 1.26
N SER A 66 -2.45 4.52 0.55
CA SER A 66 -2.67 5.85 -0.04
C SER A 66 -2.88 6.86 1.09
N CYS A 67 -2.20 8.01 1.07
CA CYS A 67 -2.36 9.00 2.14
C CYS A 67 -3.81 9.50 2.22
N GLY A 68 -4.52 9.16 3.28
CA GLY A 68 -5.94 9.49 3.38
C GLY A 68 -6.26 10.82 4.06
N ASN A 69 -5.28 11.50 4.66
CA ASN A 69 -5.46 12.77 5.37
C ASN A 69 -4.41 13.85 5.00
N CYS A 70 -3.67 13.64 3.90
CA CYS A 70 -2.76 14.63 3.35
C CYS A 70 -3.52 15.91 2.96
N LYS A 71 -2.90 17.08 3.17
CA LYS A 71 -3.46 18.39 2.79
C LYS A 71 -3.86 18.46 1.32
N THR A 72 -3.01 17.91 0.45
CA THR A 72 -3.29 17.74 -0.98
C THR A 72 -3.66 16.29 -1.24
N GLN A 73 -4.85 16.10 -1.79
CA GLN A 73 -5.34 14.79 -2.20
C GLN A 73 -5.30 14.67 -3.71
N VAL A 74 -4.84 13.50 -4.16
CA VAL A 74 -4.68 13.14 -5.56
C VAL A 74 -5.07 11.68 -5.71
N LYS A 75 -5.49 11.30 -6.92
CA LYS A 75 -5.71 9.90 -7.25
C LYS A 75 -4.38 9.14 -7.19
N ARG A 76 -4.38 8.00 -6.51
CA ARG A 76 -3.23 7.10 -6.36
C ARG A 76 -3.58 5.69 -6.78
N GLU A 77 -2.62 5.00 -7.38
CA GLU A 77 -2.79 3.62 -7.78
C GLU A 77 -1.68 2.74 -7.24
N VAL A 78 -2.02 1.49 -6.92
CA VAL A 78 -1.06 0.46 -6.56
C VAL A 78 -1.32 -0.82 -7.35
N GLN A 79 -0.24 -1.48 -7.76
CA GLN A 79 -0.27 -2.80 -8.38
C GLN A 79 0.61 -3.74 -7.54
N ILE A 80 0.04 -4.85 -7.07
CA ILE A 80 0.72 -5.78 -6.15
C ILE A 80 0.70 -7.20 -6.72
N SER A 81 1.89 -7.78 -6.94
CA SER A 81 2.07 -9.13 -7.45
C SER A 81 3.29 -9.82 -6.85
N ASN A 82 3.28 -11.16 -6.84
CA ASN A 82 4.41 -11.98 -6.39
C ASN A 82 4.87 -11.64 -4.95
N VAL A 83 3.95 -11.18 -4.09
CA VAL A 83 4.26 -10.80 -2.70
C VAL A 83 4.09 -11.98 -1.77
N ILE A 84 5.02 -12.13 -0.82
CA ILE A 84 4.88 -13.02 0.33
C ILE A 84 4.61 -12.15 1.56
N ALA A 85 3.38 -12.22 2.09
CA ALA A 85 2.95 -11.41 3.23
C ALA A 85 2.58 -12.28 4.43
N ARG A 86 3.19 -12.01 5.58
CA ARG A 86 3.00 -12.77 6.83
C ARG A 86 2.66 -11.87 8.02
N ASN A 87 1.72 -12.28 8.86
CA ASN A 87 1.35 -11.59 10.11
C ASN A 87 1.03 -10.10 9.88
N GLY A 88 0.07 -9.85 8.99
CA GLY A 88 -0.29 -8.51 8.52
C GLY A 88 -1.71 -8.11 8.89
N LYS A 89 -1.98 -6.83 9.16
CA LYS A 89 -3.39 -6.36 9.31
C LYS A 89 -4.04 -6.08 7.95
N LEU A 90 -3.35 -5.42 7.03
CA LEU A 90 -3.91 -5.02 5.73
C LEU A 90 -2.85 -5.03 4.63
N LEU A 91 -3.13 -5.61 3.46
CA LEU A 91 -2.21 -5.51 2.33
C LEU A 91 -2.27 -4.11 1.68
N ALA A 92 -3.45 -3.65 1.26
CA ALA A 92 -3.61 -2.34 0.63
C ALA A 92 -4.81 -1.53 1.17
N GLY A 93 -4.56 -0.25 1.50
CA GLY A 93 -5.62 0.71 1.84
C GLY A 93 -5.70 1.86 0.82
N VAL A 94 -6.87 2.05 0.21
CA VAL A 94 -7.12 3.04 -0.85
C VAL A 94 -8.29 3.98 -0.52
N ASN A 95 -8.23 5.24 -0.96
CA ASN A 95 -9.31 6.21 -0.73
C ASN A 95 -10.28 6.22 -1.91
N SER A 96 -11.43 5.55 -1.77
CA SER A 96 -12.34 5.34 -2.91
C SER A 96 -12.97 6.63 -3.42
N ASN A 97 -13.21 7.62 -2.54
CA ASN A 97 -13.74 8.93 -2.91
C ASN A 97 -12.77 9.80 -3.73
N PHE A 98 -11.48 9.47 -3.77
CA PHE A 98 -10.50 10.10 -4.65
C PHE A 98 -10.21 9.27 -5.91
N GLY A 99 -10.94 8.18 -6.11
CA GLY A 99 -10.78 7.30 -7.27
C GLY A 99 -9.55 6.41 -7.21
N ASP A 100 -8.94 6.21 -6.02
CA ASP A 100 -7.77 5.37 -5.87
C ASP A 100 -8.05 3.92 -6.27
N VAL A 101 -7.07 3.23 -6.86
CA VAL A 101 -7.23 1.83 -7.28
C VAL A 101 -6.07 0.97 -6.80
N ALA A 102 -6.37 -0.12 -6.12
CA ALA A 102 -5.46 -1.23 -5.86
C ALA A 102 -5.81 -2.38 -6.79
N THR A 103 -4.84 -2.80 -7.60
CA THR A 103 -4.89 -4.03 -8.39
C THR A 103 -3.97 -5.05 -7.76
N ILE A 104 -4.51 -6.16 -7.30
CA ILE A 104 -3.76 -7.16 -6.51
C ILE A 104 -3.93 -8.51 -7.19
N ASN A 105 -2.81 -9.13 -7.59
CA ASN A 105 -2.84 -10.46 -8.18
C ASN A 105 -2.84 -11.52 -7.08
N THR A 106 -4.02 -11.90 -6.59
CA THR A 106 -4.20 -12.91 -5.54
C THR A 106 -3.71 -14.30 -5.93
N LYS A 107 -3.56 -14.61 -7.22
CA LYS A 107 -3.04 -15.90 -7.69
C LYS A 107 -1.54 -16.05 -7.52
N THR A 108 -0.79 -14.96 -7.52
CA THR A 108 0.68 -15.00 -7.39
C THR A 108 1.18 -14.57 -6.01
N ASN A 109 0.32 -13.98 -5.20
CA ASN A 109 0.66 -13.62 -3.83
C ASN A 109 0.44 -14.80 -2.87
N SER A 110 1.27 -14.87 -1.83
CA SER A 110 1.13 -15.82 -0.74
C SER A 110 0.87 -15.08 0.56
N TYR A 111 -0.20 -15.47 1.26
CA TYR A 111 -0.64 -14.82 2.48
C TYR A 111 -0.63 -15.81 3.64
N THR A 112 -0.05 -15.43 4.78
CA THR A 112 -0.13 -16.19 6.03
C THR A 112 -0.52 -15.25 7.16
N SER A 113 -1.66 -15.48 7.79
CA SER A 113 -2.16 -14.62 8.89
C SER A 113 -2.24 -13.14 8.49
N VAL A 114 -2.78 -12.86 7.30
CA VAL A 114 -3.09 -11.48 6.84
C VAL A 114 -4.59 -11.24 6.99
N THR A 115 -5.00 -10.24 7.76
CA THR A 115 -6.42 -10.04 8.11
C THR A 115 -7.27 -9.54 6.94
N SER A 116 -6.76 -8.61 6.13
CA SER A 116 -7.46 -8.09 4.95
C SER A 116 -6.51 -7.86 3.78
N ILE A 117 -6.98 -8.13 2.56
CA ILE A 117 -6.23 -7.89 1.33
C ILE A 117 -6.43 -6.45 0.84
N CYS A 118 -7.66 -5.97 0.78
CA CYS A 118 -7.91 -4.59 0.36
C CYS A 118 -9.12 -3.97 1.06
N ASP A 119 -8.88 -2.80 1.63
CA ASP A 119 -9.88 -1.98 2.30
C ASP A 119 -9.99 -0.62 1.60
N THR A 120 -11.22 -0.10 1.53
CA THR A 120 -11.45 1.27 1.04
C THR A 120 -11.74 2.21 2.20
N PHE A 121 -11.33 3.46 2.05
CA PHE A 121 -11.48 4.52 3.06
C PHE A 121 -12.10 5.76 2.44
N ARG A 122 -12.76 6.57 3.26
CA ARG A 122 -13.15 7.94 2.89
C ARG A 122 -12.03 8.90 3.28
N GLY A 123 -11.14 9.19 2.33
CA GLY A 123 -10.07 10.17 2.52
C GLY A 123 -10.60 11.60 2.73
N ASN A 124 -9.81 12.43 3.39
CA ASN A 124 -10.04 13.84 3.68
C ASN A 124 -8.74 14.65 3.50
N ASN A 125 -8.82 15.96 3.70
CA ASN A 125 -7.70 16.90 3.59
C ASN A 125 -7.51 17.75 4.87
N ASN A 126 -8.12 17.36 5.98
CA ASN A 126 -8.13 18.13 7.24
C ASN A 126 -7.29 17.48 8.35
N GLY A 127 -6.58 16.40 8.05
CA GLY A 127 -5.70 15.70 9.00
C GLY A 127 -6.38 14.63 9.84
N ASN A 128 -7.71 14.56 9.83
CA ASN A 128 -8.45 13.54 10.60
C ASN A 128 -8.19 12.14 10.05
N GLU A 129 -8.24 11.11 10.92
CA GLU A 129 -8.08 9.74 10.45
C GLU A 129 -9.24 9.35 9.51
N PRO A 130 -8.95 8.84 8.30
CA PRO A 130 -9.98 8.45 7.34
C PRO A 130 -10.78 7.24 7.84
N PRO A 131 -12.12 7.31 7.91
CA PRO A 131 -12.91 6.14 8.27
C PRO A 131 -12.87 5.09 7.16
N ALA A 132 -12.86 3.81 7.56
CA ALA A 132 -13.00 2.68 6.65
C ALA A 132 -14.44 2.62 6.09
N LEU A 133 -14.55 2.25 4.82
CA LEU A 133 -15.83 2.12 4.10
C LEU A 133 -16.15 0.66 3.78
N THR A 134 -15.19 -0.06 3.18
CA THR A 134 -15.32 -1.49 2.88
C THR A 134 -14.12 -2.23 3.42
N LYS A 135 -14.33 -3.45 3.91
CA LYS A 135 -13.27 -4.32 4.40
C LYS A 135 -13.22 -5.61 3.60
N ASN A 136 -12.04 -5.93 3.09
CA ASN A 136 -11.75 -7.15 2.34
C ASN A 136 -12.82 -7.52 1.29
N GLN A 137 -13.30 -6.53 0.55
CA GLN A 137 -14.36 -6.69 -0.45
C GLN A 137 -13.88 -6.18 -1.81
N SER A 138 -13.98 -7.05 -2.83
CA SER A 138 -13.67 -6.68 -4.21
C SER A 138 -14.68 -5.68 -4.75
N ASN A 139 -14.20 -4.61 -5.38
CA ASN A 139 -15.01 -3.52 -5.97
C ASN A 139 -14.19 -2.73 -7.01
N ALA A 140 -14.70 -1.60 -7.47
CA ALA A 140 -14.04 -0.77 -8.49
C ALA A 140 -12.64 -0.24 -8.06
N ASN A 141 -12.44 -0.03 -6.75
CA ASN A 141 -11.20 0.50 -6.16
C ASN A 141 -10.29 -0.62 -5.63
N CYS A 142 -10.85 -1.72 -5.16
CA CYS A 142 -10.13 -2.89 -4.67
C CYS A 142 -10.33 -4.07 -5.64
N LYS A 143 -9.38 -4.29 -6.55
CA LYS A 143 -9.46 -5.33 -7.59
C LYS A 143 -8.53 -6.49 -7.22
N PHE A 144 -9.08 -7.52 -6.58
CA PHE A 144 -8.32 -8.66 -6.06
C PHE A 144 -9.16 -9.94 -6.02
#